data_AF-A0A0F9JN97-F1
#
_entry.id   AF-A0A0F9JN97-F1
#
_cell.length_a   1.000
_cell.length_b   1.000
_cell.length_c   1.000
_cell.angle_alpha   90.00
_cell.angle_beta   90.00
_cell.angle_gamma   90.00
#
_symmetry.space_group_name_H-M   'P 1'
#
loop_
_entity.id
_entity.type
_entity.pdbx_description
1 polymer ?
#
loop_
_entity_poly.entity_id
_entity_poly.type
_entity_poly.pdbx_seq_one_letter_code
_entity_poly.pdbx_strand_id
1 'polypeptide(L)'
;MVQERQGVGAGLVVGAIGGTALGVALASLLAARPAEAAPPEDKLNYLIELLTAVVPVLAEVAESNASLAAAIQQWLAAQGIEPGVGVQWAARDPEQIYSHAIRAPGTFYSDKMVDWTRGKRILFKVESTLNQAAQIQLIGNKDDNKDLATDVGAALPCAANGNISVGPAWDDWHPFMGVRITVAVAPTAGILNIWQVLQE
;
A
#
# COMPACT_ATOMS: atom_id res chain seq x y z
N MET A 1 6.91 4.56 -47.08
CA MET A 1 6.27 3.44 -46.38
C MET A 1 6.00 3.88 -44.95
N VAL A 2 4.80 4.40 -44.72
CA VAL A 2 4.33 4.84 -43.40
C VAL A 2 3.46 3.70 -42.90
N GLN A 3 3.88 3.05 -41.81
CA GLN A 3 3.14 1.95 -41.20
C GLN A 3 2.17 2.57 -40.18
N GLU A 4 0.87 2.37 -40.44
CA GLU A 4 -0.23 2.85 -39.61
C GLU A 4 -0.13 2.31 -38.18
N ARG A 5 -0.07 3.22 -37.20
CA ARG A 5 -0.48 2.95 -35.82
C ARG A 5 -1.96 3.28 -35.71
N GLN A 6 -2.82 2.29 -35.91
CA GLN A 6 -4.23 2.37 -35.54
C GLN A 6 -4.49 1.46 -34.34
N GLY A 7 -5.18 2.00 -33.33
CA GLY A 7 -6.08 1.20 -32.50
C GLY A 7 -5.76 1.06 -31.01
N VAL A 8 -5.51 2.14 -30.26
CA VAL A 8 -5.80 2.14 -28.80
C VAL A 8 -6.38 3.50 -28.41
N GLY A 9 -7.67 3.66 -28.65
CA GLY A 9 -8.39 4.90 -28.36
C GLY A 9 -9.88 4.76 -28.60
N ALA A 10 -10.46 3.60 -28.27
CA ALA A 10 -11.91 3.46 -28.15
C ALA A 10 -12.28 3.87 -26.72
N GLY A 11 -12.99 4.99 -26.62
CA GLY A 11 -13.18 5.73 -25.39
C GLY A 11 -13.85 4.94 -24.28
N LEU A 12 -13.25 5.02 -23.09
CA LEU A 12 -13.93 4.79 -21.84
C LEU A 12 -14.88 6.00 -21.59
N VAL A 13 -16.00 6.05 -22.30
CA VAL A 13 -17.10 6.97 -21.98
C VAL A 13 -17.91 6.30 -20.88
N VAL A 14 -17.41 6.39 -19.64
CA VAL A 14 -18.10 5.87 -18.46
C VAL A 14 -18.91 6.99 -17.82
N GLY A 15 -20.24 6.84 -17.84
CA GLY A 15 -21.08 7.12 -16.68
C GLY A 15 -21.54 8.56 -16.41
N ALA A 16 -21.35 9.53 -17.30
CA ALA A 16 -21.84 10.90 -17.02
C ALA A 16 -23.37 11.04 -17.13
N ILE A 17 -24.05 10.19 -17.90
CA ILE A 17 -25.45 10.42 -18.30
C ILE A 17 -26.45 10.08 -17.16
N GLY A 18 -26.20 9.02 -16.39
CA GLY A 18 -27.13 8.56 -15.34
C GLY A 18 -27.22 9.50 -14.13
N GLY A 19 -26.09 10.07 -13.70
CA GLY A 19 -26.03 10.97 -12.54
C GLY A 19 -26.71 12.33 -12.79
N THR A 20 -26.58 12.87 -14.00
CA THR A 20 -27.23 14.14 -14.38
C THR A 20 -28.74 14.01 -14.54
N ALA A 21 -29.23 12.92 -15.13
CA ALA A 21 -30.66 12.69 -15.28
C ALA A 21 -31.35 12.47 -13.92
N LEU A 22 -30.72 11.69 -13.03
CA LEU A 22 -31.21 11.45 -11.67
C LEU A 22 -31.25 12.74 -10.84
N GLY A 23 -30.16 13.50 -10.87
CA GLY A 23 -30.04 14.76 -10.13
C GLY A 23 -31.10 15.78 -10.56
N VAL A 24 -31.37 15.88 -11.86
CA VAL A 24 -32.41 16.77 -12.39
C VAL A 24 -33.80 16.27 -12.04
N ALA A 25 -34.10 14.97 -12.17
CA ALA A 25 -35.42 14.42 -11.85
C ALA A 25 -35.75 14.55 -10.34
N LEU A 26 -34.79 14.23 -9.46
CA LEU A 26 -34.95 14.38 -8.00
C LEU A 26 -35.07 15.84 -7.60
N ALA A 27 -34.24 16.74 -8.16
CA ALA A 27 -34.32 18.17 -7.87
C ALA A 27 -35.67 18.77 -8.32
N SER A 28 -36.19 18.33 -9.46
CA SER A 28 -37.50 18.76 -9.98
C SER A 28 -38.64 18.29 -9.07
N LEU A 29 -38.62 17.03 -8.62
CA LEU A 29 -39.63 16.48 -7.71
C LEU A 29 -39.60 17.15 -6.33
N LEU A 30 -38.40 17.33 -5.78
CA LEU A 30 -38.19 17.99 -4.47
C LEU A 30 -38.56 19.47 -4.50
N ALA A 31 -38.37 20.15 -5.64
CA ALA A 31 -38.77 21.55 -5.83
C ALA A 31 -40.29 21.72 -6.06
N ALA A 32 -40.94 20.74 -6.69
CA ALA A 32 -42.37 20.79 -7.01
C ALA A 32 -43.29 20.51 -5.80
N ARG A 33 -42.84 19.71 -4.83
CA ARG A 33 -43.59 19.45 -3.58
C ARG A 33 -42.64 19.28 -2.38
N PRO A 34 -42.45 20.30 -1.52
CA PRO A 34 -41.70 20.12 -0.30
C PRO A 34 -42.46 19.14 0.61
N ALA A 35 -41.87 17.98 0.89
CA ALA A 35 -42.49 16.88 1.66
C ALA A 35 -43.02 17.29 3.05
N GLU A 36 -42.57 18.43 3.59
CA GLU A 36 -43.06 19.03 4.83
C GLU A 36 -44.48 19.60 4.74
N ALA A 37 -44.93 20.06 3.56
CA ALA A 37 -46.16 20.84 3.41
C ALA A 37 -47.42 20.04 3.04
N ALA A 38 -47.30 18.72 2.77
CA ALA A 38 -48.40 17.90 2.26
C ALA A 38 -49.21 17.20 3.39
N PRO A 39 -50.54 17.06 3.26
CA PRO A 39 -51.36 16.18 4.12
C PRO A 39 -50.86 14.72 4.12
N PRO A 40 -51.10 13.92 5.17
CA PRO A 40 -50.56 12.56 5.30
C PRO A 40 -50.88 11.63 4.11
N GLU A 41 -52.07 11.75 3.51
CA GLU A 41 -52.48 10.99 2.32
C GLU A 41 -51.72 11.40 1.05
N ASP A 42 -51.36 12.67 0.92
CA ASP A 42 -50.56 13.18 -0.20
C ASP A 42 -49.07 12.86 -0.04
N LYS A 43 -48.59 12.68 1.20
CA LYS A 43 -47.21 12.23 1.46
C LYS A 43 -46.96 10.82 0.93
N LEU A 44 -47.94 9.92 1.05
CA LEU A 44 -47.82 8.56 0.53
C LEU A 44 -47.76 8.56 -1.01
N ASN A 45 -48.62 9.33 -1.66
CA ASN A 45 -48.60 9.49 -3.13
C ASN A 45 -47.28 10.10 -3.62
N TYR A 46 -46.76 11.12 -2.92
CA TYR A 46 -45.46 11.71 -3.20
C TYR A 46 -44.31 10.70 -3.08
N LEU A 47 -44.30 9.89 -2.02
CA LEU A 47 -43.29 8.83 -1.84
C LEU A 47 -43.38 7.76 -2.94
N ILE A 48 -44.59 7.41 -3.38
CA ILE A 48 -44.80 6.47 -4.49
C ILE A 48 -44.25 7.07 -5.79
N GLU A 49 -44.56 8.32 -6.13
CA GLU A 49 -44.03 9.00 -7.31
C GLU A 49 -42.50 9.06 -7.31
N LEU A 50 -41.89 9.35 -6.14
CA LEU A 50 -40.45 9.40 -5.99
C LEU A 50 -39.82 8.01 -6.15
N LEU A 51 -40.43 6.96 -5.59
CA LEU A 51 -40.00 5.58 -5.80
C LEU A 51 -40.12 5.14 -7.26
N THR A 52 -41.21 5.50 -7.94
CA THR A 52 -41.41 5.20 -9.38
C THR A 52 -40.36 5.88 -10.25
N ALA A 53 -39.88 7.07 -9.87
CA ALA A 53 -38.80 7.76 -10.58
C ALA A 53 -37.40 7.17 -10.28
N VAL A 54 -37.15 6.75 -9.03
CA VAL A 54 -35.82 6.28 -8.60
C VAL A 54 -35.52 4.84 -9.04
N VAL A 55 -36.52 3.96 -9.03
CA VAL A 55 -36.32 2.52 -9.35
C VAL A 55 -35.70 2.29 -10.74
N PRO A 56 -36.18 2.91 -11.83
CA PRO A 56 -35.58 2.72 -13.16
C PRO A 56 -34.13 3.20 -13.22
N VAL A 57 -33.81 4.30 -12.55
CA VAL A 57 -32.45 4.84 -12.54
C VAL A 57 -31.48 3.94 -11.78
N LEU A 58 -31.93 3.35 -10.66
CA LEU A 58 -31.12 2.36 -9.96
C LEU A 58 -30.85 1.11 -10.82
N ALA A 59 -31.80 0.72 -11.69
CA ALA A 59 -31.58 -0.36 -12.65
C ALA A 59 -30.52 0.02 -13.70
N GLU A 60 -30.58 1.23 -14.27
CA GLU A 60 -29.55 1.72 -15.21
C GLU A 60 -28.16 1.81 -14.56
N VAL A 61 -28.08 2.26 -13.30
CA VAL A 61 -26.82 2.29 -12.55
C VAL A 61 -26.30 0.88 -12.31
N ALA A 62 -27.16 -0.08 -11.98
CA ALA A 62 -26.77 -1.47 -11.80
C ALA A 62 -26.22 -2.08 -13.10
N GLU A 63 -26.88 -1.82 -14.24
CA GLU A 63 -26.41 -2.25 -15.57
C GLU A 63 -25.07 -1.59 -15.95
N SER A 64 -24.92 -0.29 -15.69
CA SER A 64 -23.66 0.43 -15.90
C SER A 64 -22.52 -0.14 -15.05
N ASN A 65 -22.79 -0.45 -13.78
CA ASN A 65 -21.81 -1.05 -12.88
C ASN A 65 -21.42 -2.47 -13.32
N ALA A 66 -22.39 -3.27 -13.76
CA ALA A 66 -22.14 -4.60 -14.31
C ALA A 66 -21.27 -4.53 -15.57
N SER A 67 -21.56 -3.58 -16.46
CA SER A 67 -20.78 -3.34 -17.69
C SER A 67 -19.35 -2.91 -17.38
N LEU A 68 -19.18 -2.00 -16.41
CA LEU A 68 -17.86 -1.55 -15.96
C LEU A 68 -17.06 -2.71 -15.34
N ALA A 69 -17.68 -3.52 -14.49
CA ALA A 69 -17.04 -4.69 -13.88
C ALA A 69 -16.58 -5.69 -14.94
N ALA A 70 -17.41 -5.98 -15.94
CA ALA A 70 -17.06 -6.84 -17.06
C ALA A 70 -15.89 -6.29 -17.88
N ALA A 71 -15.89 -4.98 -18.16
CA ALA A 71 -14.79 -4.33 -18.88
C ALA A 71 -13.47 -4.39 -18.11
N ILE A 72 -13.49 -4.18 -16.79
CA ILE A 72 -12.32 -4.30 -15.92
C ILE A 72 -11.82 -5.75 -15.92
N GLN A 73 -12.70 -6.74 -15.80
CA GLN A 73 -12.32 -8.16 -15.83
C GLN A 73 -11.69 -8.55 -17.17
N GLN A 74 -12.23 -8.08 -18.30
CA GLN A 74 -11.64 -8.30 -19.62
C GLN A 74 -10.25 -7.65 -19.75
N TRP A 75 -10.10 -6.42 -19.25
CA TRP A 75 -8.82 -5.71 -19.24
C TRP A 75 -7.76 -6.40 -18.35
N LEU A 76 -8.16 -6.97 -17.21
CA LEU A 76 -7.28 -7.76 -16.33
C LEU A 76 -6.88 -9.09 -17.00
N ALA A 77 -7.84 -9.80 -17.60
CA ALA A 77 -7.58 -11.04 -18.32
C ALA A 77 -6.62 -10.83 -19.50
N ALA A 78 -6.74 -9.71 -20.23
CA ALA A 78 -5.82 -9.34 -21.30
C ALA A 78 -4.38 -9.10 -20.82
N GLN A 79 -4.18 -8.81 -19.52
CA GLN A 79 -2.87 -8.70 -18.87
C GLN A 79 -2.40 -10.02 -18.25
N GLY A 80 -3.15 -11.11 -18.42
CA GLY A 80 -2.84 -12.40 -17.80
C GLY A 80 -3.13 -12.45 -16.30
N ILE A 81 -3.92 -11.51 -15.76
CA ILE A 81 -4.32 -11.50 -14.36
C ILE A 81 -5.66 -12.23 -14.25
N GLU A 82 -5.67 -13.40 -13.62
CA GLU A 82 -6.90 -14.17 -13.40
C GLU A 82 -7.85 -13.44 -12.42
N PRO A 83 -9.15 -13.31 -12.75
CA PRO A 83 -10.12 -12.68 -11.87
C PRO A 83 -10.32 -13.51 -10.59
N GLY A 84 -10.22 -12.85 -9.43
CA GLY A 84 -10.35 -13.50 -8.12
C GLY A 84 -9.03 -13.96 -7.50
N VAL A 85 -7.90 -13.79 -8.18
CA VAL A 85 -6.58 -13.95 -7.55
C VAL A 85 -6.33 -12.72 -6.68
N GLY A 86 -6.73 -12.82 -5.41
CA GLY A 86 -6.17 -11.95 -4.38
C GLY A 86 -4.66 -12.19 -4.35
N VAL A 87 -3.87 -11.13 -4.47
CA VAL A 87 -2.43 -11.23 -4.25
C VAL A 87 -2.24 -11.70 -2.81
N GLN A 88 -1.87 -12.97 -2.61
CA GLN A 88 -1.58 -13.48 -1.27
C GLN A 88 -0.25 -12.88 -0.84
N TRP A 89 -0.33 -11.80 -0.08
CA TRP A 89 0.83 -11.13 0.51
C TRP A 89 1.44 -12.00 1.59
N ALA A 90 2.35 -12.90 1.21
CA ALA A 90 3.06 -13.74 2.15
C ALA A 90 4.39 -13.08 2.52
N ALA A 91 4.71 -13.08 3.82
CA ALA A 91 6.07 -12.81 4.25
C ALA A 91 6.95 -13.98 3.82
N ARG A 92 8.11 -13.67 3.22
CA ARG A 92 9.16 -14.65 3.00
C ARG A 92 9.78 -15.05 4.34
N ASP A 93 10.39 -16.24 4.37
CA ASP A 93 11.18 -16.66 5.51
C ASP A 93 12.25 -15.61 5.89
N PRO A 94 12.37 -15.27 7.18
CA PRO A 94 13.38 -14.34 7.64
C PRO A 94 14.79 -14.81 7.27
N GLU A 95 15.60 -13.88 6.80
CA GLU A 95 17.00 -14.14 6.46
C GLU A 95 17.93 -13.37 7.39
N GLN A 96 18.94 -14.04 7.94
CA GLN A 96 19.93 -13.39 8.80
C GLN A 96 20.93 -12.59 7.95
N ILE A 97 21.14 -11.33 8.30
CA ILE A 97 22.07 -10.42 7.58
C ILE A 97 23.20 -9.88 8.46
N TYR A 98 23.17 -10.20 9.75
CA TYR A 98 24.21 -9.86 10.70
C TYR A 98 24.13 -10.81 11.90
N SER A 99 25.25 -11.37 12.32
CA SER A 99 25.35 -12.23 13.51
C SER A 99 26.76 -12.16 14.09
N HIS A 100 27.02 -11.14 14.91
CA HIS A 100 28.37 -10.91 15.42
C HIS A 100 28.40 -10.50 16.89
N ALA A 101 29.47 -10.93 17.55
CA ALA A 101 29.90 -10.40 18.82
C ALA A 101 30.61 -9.05 18.61
N ILE A 102 30.00 -7.95 19.07
CA ILE A 102 30.65 -6.64 19.07
C ILE A 102 31.51 -6.53 20.34
N ARG A 103 32.78 -6.15 20.17
CA ARG A 103 33.78 -6.07 21.26
C ARG A 103 34.55 -4.76 21.31
N ALA A 104 34.18 -3.80 20.46
CA ALA A 104 34.77 -2.46 20.42
C ALA A 104 33.66 -1.42 20.23
N PRO A 105 33.84 -0.18 20.71
CA PRO A 105 32.96 0.91 20.32
C PRO A 105 33.22 1.24 18.84
N GLY A 106 32.20 1.72 18.15
CA GLY A 106 32.34 2.12 16.76
C GLY A 106 31.08 1.89 15.93
N THR A 107 31.27 1.99 14.62
CA THR A 107 30.23 1.82 13.62
C THR A 107 30.48 0.52 12.86
N PHE A 108 29.45 -0.31 12.80
CA PHE A 108 29.41 -1.58 12.10
C PHE A 108 28.26 -1.55 11.09
N TYR A 109 28.28 -2.47 10.14
CA TYR A 109 27.27 -2.57 9.09
C TYR A 109 26.81 -4.01 8.99
N SER A 110 25.57 -4.21 8.51
CA SER A 110 25.11 -5.53 8.07
C SER A 110 26.09 -6.15 7.08
N ASP A 111 26.18 -7.49 7.08
CA ASP A 111 27.14 -8.24 6.26
C ASP A 111 26.88 -8.05 4.76
N LYS A 112 25.63 -7.71 4.40
CA LYS A 112 25.18 -7.38 3.05
C LYS A 112 24.11 -6.30 3.06
N MET A 113 23.87 -5.70 1.89
CA MET A 113 22.62 -4.99 1.62
C MET A 113 21.58 -5.99 1.12
N VAL A 114 20.34 -5.81 1.54
CA VAL A 114 19.19 -6.60 1.11
C VAL A 114 18.67 -6.02 -0.18
N ASP A 115 18.61 -6.84 -1.23
CA ASP A 115 17.91 -6.51 -2.46
C ASP A 115 16.39 -6.45 -2.20
N TRP A 116 15.86 -5.23 -2.23
CA TRP A 116 14.45 -4.91 -2.07
C TRP A 116 13.85 -4.31 -3.36
N THR A 117 14.46 -4.61 -4.52
CA THR A 117 14.01 -4.12 -5.84
C THR A 117 12.60 -4.59 -6.21
N ARG A 118 12.19 -5.77 -5.71
CA ARG A 118 10.90 -6.41 -6.03
C ARG A 118 9.95 -6.51 -4.83
N GLY A 119 10.42 -6.23 -3.63
CA GLY A 119 9.59 -6.36 -2.43
C GLY A 119 8.67 -5.16 -2.24
N LYS A 120 7.55 -5.40 -1.56
CA LYS A 120 6.57 -4.37 -1.20
C LYS A 120 6.83 -3.77 0.17
N ARG A 121 7.21 -4.62 1.13
CA ARG A 121 7.60 -4.22 2.49
C ARG A 121 8.85 -4.96 2.91
N ILE A 122 9.65 -4.30 3.72
CA ILE A 122 10.80 -4.88 4.40
C ILE A 122 10.73 -4.53 5.89
N LEU A 123 11.08 -5.49 6.73
CA LEU A 123 11.26 -5.28 8.16
C LEU A 123 12.59 -5.88 8.59
N PHE A 124 13.31 -5.17 9.44
CA PHE A 124 14.51 -5.67 10.11
C PHE A 124 14.19 -5.97 11.57
N LYS A 125 14.32 -7.24 11.95
CA LYS A 125 14.21 -7.69 13.34
C LYS A 125 15.60 -7.72 13.95
N VAL A 126 15.80 -6.94 15.00
CA VAL A 126 17.06 -6.90 15.76
C VAL A 126 16.86 -7.61 17.09
N GLU A 127 17.75 -8.54 17.38
CA GLU A 127 17.77 -9.31 18.62
C GLU A 127 19.16 -9.21 19.25
N SER A 128 19.23 -8.52 20.39
CA SER A 128 20.49 -8.25 21.08
C SER A 128 20.57 -9.05 22.35
N THR A 129 21.68 -9.77 22.52
CA THR A 129 22.13 -10.30 23.81
C THR A 129 23.34 -9.54 24.35
N LEU A 130 23.66 -8.39 23.73
CA LEU A 130 24.75 -7.53 24.17
C LEU A 130 24.43 -6.94 25.54
N ASN A 131 25.45 -6.84 26.39
CA ASN A 131 25.34 -6.16 27.69
C ASN A 131 25.45 -4.63 27.59
N GLN A 132 25.43 -4.08 26.38
CA GLN A 132 25.43 -2.64 26.09
C GLN A 132 24.39 -2.34 25.03
N ALA A 133 23.89 -1.10 25.02
CA ALA A 133 22.94 -0.64 24.01
C ALA A 133 23.62 -0.37 22.66
N ALA A 134 22.86 -0.53 21.58
CA ALA A 134 23.28 -0.23 20.22
C ALA A 134 22.25 0.66 19.53
N GLN A 135 22.71 1.62 18.74
CA GLN A 135 21.85 2.40 17.85
C GLN A 135 21.74 1.69 16.51
N ILE A 136 20.52 1.51 16.04
CA ILE A 136 20.18 0.83 14.79
C ILE A 136 19.65 1.86 13.81
N GLN A 137 20.40 2.12 12.74
CA GLN A 137 20.02 3.03 11.66
C GLN A 137 19.79 2.21 10.39
N LEU A 138 18.62 2.34 9.77
CA LEU A 138 18.44 1.82 8.41
C LEU A 138 19.23 2.67 7.43
N ILE A 139 19.87 2.02 6.47
CA ILE A 139 20.59 2.67 5.38
C ILE A 139 20.07 2.17 4.03
N GLY A 140 20.01 3.04 3.04
CA GLY A 140 19.45 2.75 1.72
C GLY A 140 20.36 3.23 0.60
N ASN A 141 20.38 2.51 -0.51
CA ASN A 141 21.13 2.90 -1.71
C ASN A 141 20.45 2.36 -2.99
N LYS A 142 20.81 2.93 -4.14
CA LYS A 142 20.44 2.43 -5.47
C LYS A 142 21.32 1.27 -5.95
N ASP A 143 22.51 1.12 -5.38
CA ASP A 143 23.48 0.06 -5.70
C ASP A 143 23.71 -0.83 -4.46
N ASP A 144 24.10 -2.10 -4.66
CA ASP A 144 24.51 -3.03 -3.59
C ASP A 144 25.88 -2.63 -3.01
N ASN A 145 25.91 -1.48 -2.36
CA ASN A 145 27.10 -0.92 -1.73
C ASN A 145 26.73 -0.07 -0.51
N LYS A 146 27.22 -0.47 0.65
CA LYS A 146 27.00 0.22 1.94
C LYS A 146 27.75 1.54 2.08
N ASP A 147 28.87 1.72 1.38
CA ASP A 147 29.73 2.91 1.53
C ASP A 147 29.11 4.18 0.93
N LEU A 148 28.16 4.00 0.02
CA LEU A 148 27.39 5.07 -0.62
C LEU A 148 25.95 5.16 -0.09
N ALA A 149 25.62 4.40 0.94
CA ALA A 149 24.28 4.35 1.48
C ALA A 149 23.97 5.57 2.34
N THR A 150 22.72 6.04 2.25
CA THR A 150 22.22 7.17 3.03
C THR A 150 21.35 6.67 4.17
N ASP A 151 21.22 7.47 5.22
CA ASP A 151 20.34 7.15 6.35
C ASP A 151 18.88 7.21 5.90
N VAL A 152 18.11 6.20 6.29
CA VAL A 152 16.67 6.09 6.03
C VAL A 152 15.92 6.19 7.35
N GLY A 153 15.16 7.26 7.52
CA GLY A 153 14.49 7.57 8.79
C GLY A 153 15.46 7.79 9.96
N ALA A 154 14.94 7.70 11.18
CA ALA A 154 15.71 7.94 12.40
C ALA A 154 16.40 6.68 12.93
N ALA A 155 17.57 6.86 13.55
CA ALA A 155 18.23 5.81 14.31
C ALA A 155 17.40 5.43 15.56
N LEU A 156 17.13 4.15 15.75
CA LEU A 156 16.37 3.62 16.87
C LEU A 156 17.26 2.92 17.89
N PRO A 157 17.04 3.14 19.21
CA PRO A 157 17.81 2.48 20.25
C PRO A 157 17.38 1.03 20.44
N CYS A 158 18.35 0.13 20.36
CA CYS A 158 18.24 -1.25 20.86
C CYS A 158 18.93 -1.31 22.22
N ALA A 159 18.14 -1.44 23.29
CA ALA A 159 18.67 -1.55 24.65
C ALA A 159 19.54 -2.81 24.81
N ALA A 160 20.39 -2.82 25.85
CA ALA A 160 21.13 -4.02 26.24
C ALA A 160 20.16 -5.18 26.50
N ASN A 161 20.49 -6.38 26.02
CA ASN A 161 19.61 -7.56 26.06
C ASN A 161 18.18 -7.31 25.51
N GLY A 162 18.05 -6.36 24.57
CA GLY A 162 16.78 -5.92 24.03
C GLY A 162 16.51 -6.42 22.61
N ASN A 163 15.27 -6.27 22.18
CA ASN A 163 14.83 -6.59 20.83
C ASN A 163 14.04 -5.41 20.28
N ILE A 164 14.25 -5.08 19.00
CA ILE A 164 13.46 -4.06 18.29
C ILE A 164 13.13 -4.55 16.88
N SER A 165 12.09 -3.97 16.29
CA SER A 165 11.77 -4.15 14.88
C SER A 165 11.80 -2.79 14.21
N VAL A 166 12.47 -2.69 13.07
CA VAL A 166 12.70 -1.42 12.35
C VAL A 166 12.33 -1.63 10.89
N GLY A 167 11.52 -0.74 10.34
CA GLY A 167 11.15 -0.74 8.92
C GLY A 167 11.09 0.69 8.40
N PRO A 168 11.37 0.91 7.10
CA PRO A 168 11.25 2.23 6.50
C PRO A 168 9.78 2.65 6.42
N ALA A 169 9.54 3.96 6.33
CA ALA A 169 8.25 4.48 5.89
C ALA A 169 7.98 4.06 4.43
N TRP A 170 6.72 4.19 4.00
CA TRP A 170 6.30 3.72 2.67
C TRP A 170 6.99 4.49 1.52
N ASP A 171 7.25 5.78 1.73
CA ASP A 171 7.89 6.71 0.80
C ASP A 171 9.42 6.64 0.82
N ASP A 172 10.01 6.10 1.88
CA ASP A 172 11.45 5.95 2.11
C ASP A 172 12.06 4.72 1.39
N TRP A 173 11.50 4.35 0.24
CA TRP A 173 11.89 3.16 -0.50
C TRP A 173 13.25 3.31 -1.19
N HIS A 174 14.10 2.30 -1.05
CA HIS A 174 15.38 2.18 -1.76
C HIS A 174 15.58 0.76 -2.30
N PRO A 175 16.19 0.58 -3.49
CA PRO A 175 16.45 -0.73 -4.08
C PRO A 175 17.27 -1.67 -3.19
N PHE A 176 18.29 -1.15 -2.50
CA PHE A 176 19.14 -1.91 -1.60
C PHE A 176 19.08 -1.30 -0.20
N MET A 177 18.77 -2.13 0.80
CA MET A 177 18.60 -1.69 2.18
C MET A 177 19.52 -2.46 3.12
N GLY A 178 20.15 -1.78 4.07
CA GLY A 178 21.01 -2.39 5.08
C GLY A 178 20.79 -1.76 6.45
N VAL A 179 21.64 -2.15 7.39
CA VAL A 179 21.62 -1.61 8.75
C VAL A 179 23.01 -1.13 9.14
N ARG A 180 23.10 0.12 9.60
CA ARG A 180 24.27 0.66 10.28
C ARG A 180 24.05 0.57 11.79
N ILE A 181 25.00 -0.04 12.48
CA ILE A 181 24.97 -0.29 13.92
C ILE A 181 26.01 0.61 14.56
N THR A 182 25.61 1.43 15.53
CA THR A 182 26.56 2.27 16.28
C THR A 182 26.55 1.89 17.75
N VAL A 183 27.73 1.58 18.28
CA VAL A 183 27.90 1.19 19.68
C VAL A 183 28.84 2.17 20.35
N ALA A 184 28.33 2.90 21.35
CA ALA A 184 29.09 3.94 22.04
C ALA A 184 30.11 3.36 23.04
N VAL A 185 29.77 2.24 23.69
CA VAL A 185 30.59 1.57 24.71
C VAL A 185 30.78 0.11 24.32
N ALA A 186 32.03 -0.37 24.30
CA ALA A 186 32.35 -1.75 23.96
C ALA A 186 31.53 -2.75 24.80
N PRO A 187 30.73 -3.62 24.18
CA PRO A 187 30.11 -4.74 24.87
C PRO A 187 31.19 -5.74 25.28
N THR A 188 31.07 -6.28 26.50
CA THR A 188 31.98 -7.32 26.99
C THR A 188 31.41 -8.73 26.80
N ALA A 189 30.11 -8.84 26.51
CA ALA A 189 29.42 -10.10 26.28
C ALA A 189 28.28 -9.95 25.26
N GLY A 190 27.80 -11.09 24.76
CA GLY A 190 26.64 -11.16 23.87
C GLY A 190 26.96 -11.12 22.37
N ILE A 191 25.89 -11.28 21.60
CA ILE A 191 25.81 -11.28 20.14
C ILE A 191 24.63 -10.39 19.74
N LEU A 192 24.79 -9.62 18.66
CA LEU A 192 23.71 -8.92 18.00
C LEU A 192 23.32 -9.69 16.73
N ASN A 193 22.05 -10.06 16.63
CA ASN A 193 21.48 -10.69 15.45
C ASN A 193 20.55 -9.70 14.74
N ILE A 194 20.65 -9.65 13.41
CA ILE A 194 19.72 -8.87 12.59
C ILE A 194 19.19 -9.77 11.49
N TRP A 195 17.87 -9.82 11.40
CA TRP A 195 17.11 -10.56 10.41
C TRP A 195 16.35 -9.59 9.53
N GLN A 196 16.28 -9.88 8.24
CA GLN A 196 15.45 -9.17 7.29
C GLN A 196 14.22 -10.04 6.94
N VAL A 197 13.06 -9.42 6.79
CA VAL A 197 11.81 -10.06 6.38
C VAL A 197 11.21 -9.26 5.24
N LEU A 198 11.10 -9.88 4.07
CA LEU A 198 10.44 -9.30 2.90
C LEU A 198 8.98 -9.75 2.82
N GLN A 199 8.12 -8.84 2.40
CA GLN A 199 6.79 -9.16 1.90
C GLN A 199 6.75 -8.85 0.41
N GLU A 200 6.39 -9.83 -0.40
CA GLU A 200 6.31 -9.77 -1.88
C GLU A 200 4.85 -9.90 -2.35
#